data_AF-A0A9D7P207-F1
#
_entry.id   AF-A0A9D7P207-F1
#
_cell.length_a   1.000
_cell.length_b   1.000
_cell.length_c   1.000
_cell.angle_alpha   90.00
_cell.angle_beta   90.00
_cell.angle_gamma   90.00
#
_symmetry.space_group_name_H-M   'P 1'
#
loop_
_entity.id
_entity.type
_entity.pdbx_description
1 polymer ?
#
loop_
_entity_poly.entity_id
_entity_poly.type
_entity_poly.pdbx_seq_one_letter_code
_entity_poly.pdbx_strand_id
1 'polypeptide(L)'
;MELSEFIPEQPVFTISSTGKSYELRIPNLEDRMVMANMAGGQAEIQKVFSELKWDVISKIVYRLMIDKSDFIATAVEEIDDEGNKKKFTATGPQMLMRAIRSQEDGVKMLGALTAAITNGEPLIKEYVRAEVKKKALNQTGQNSSTSSPVSTDTPQHSSEPLPTAS
;
A
#
# COMPACT_ATOMS: atom_id res chain seq x y z
N MET A 1 -3.27 -24.05 17.87
CA MET A 1 -2.91 -22.96 16.95
C MET A 1 -3.03 -23.51 15.55
N GLU A 2 -4.15 -23.23 14.92
CA GLU A 2 -4.33 -23.53 13.51
C GLU A 2 -3.61 -22.48 12.66
N LEU A 3 -3.12 -22.85 11.48
CA LEU A 3 -2.48 -21.92 10.53
C LEU A 3 -3.42 -20.78 10.08
N SER A 4 -4.73 -20.99 10.20
CA SER A 4 -5.79 -19.99 9.99
C SER A 4 -5.72 -18.82 10.99
N GLU A 5 -5.11 -19.00 12.17
CA GLU A 5 -4.92 -17.91 13.15
C GLU A 5 -3.87 -16.88 12.70
N PHE A 6 -3.03 -17.22 11.72
CA PHE A 6 -1.93 -16.36 11.25
C PHE A 6 -2.20 -15.66 9.91
N ILE A 7 -3.18 -16.13 9.12
CA ILE A 7 -3.51 -15.54 7.82
C ILE A 7 -4.82 -14.77 7.96
N PRO A 8 -4.82 -13.44 7.81
CA PRO A 8 -6.06 -12.67 7.90
C PRO A 8 -7.05 -13.15 6.84
N GLU A 9 -8.27 -13.42 7.26
CA GLU A 9 -9.37 -13.76 6.36
C GLU A 9 -9.56 -12.66 5.31
N GLN A 10 -9.81 -13.09 4.08
CA GLN A 10 -10.02 -12.18 2.97
C GLN A 10 -11.42 -11.58 3.05
N PRO A 11 -11.55 -10.24 3.02
CA PRO A 11 -12.85 -9.60 3.07
C PRO A 11 -13.68 -9.91 1.84
N VAL A 12 -14.98 -10.03 2.03
CA VAL A 12 -15.94 -10.41 1.00
C VAL A 12 -17.06 -9.39 0.93
N PHE A 13 -17.53 -9.08 -0.28
CA PHE A 13 -18.80 -8.38 -0.49
C PHE A 13 -19.70 -9.19 -1.43
N THR A 14 -21.02 -9.06 -1.24
CA THR A 14 -22.02 -9.74 -2.07
C THR A 14 -22.84 -8.71 -2.83
N ILE A 15 -23.02 -8.93 -4.13
CA ILE A 15 -23.90 -8.10 -4.95
C ILE A 15 -25.31 -8.69 -4.86
N SER A 16 -26.25 -7.93 -4.29
CA SER A 16 -27.58 -8.44 -3.95
C SER A 16 -28.40 -8.84 -5.17
N SER A 17 -28.18 -8.19 -6.32
CA SER A 17 -28.90 -8.49 -7.57
C SER A 17 -28.55 -9.85 -8.19
N THR A 18 -27.32 -10.34 -7.98
CA THR A 18 -26.85 -11.63 -8.51
C THR A 18 -26.70 -12.69 -7.42
N GLY A 19 -26.67 -12.29 -6.15
CA GLY A 19 -26.35 -13.16 -5.01
C GLY A 19 -24.89 -13.63 -4.99
N LYS A 20 -24.05 -13.16 -5.91
CA LYS A 20 -22.65 -13.59 -6.03
C LYS A 20 -21.75 -12.80 -5.06
N SER A 21 -20.85 -13.53 -4.41
CA SER A 21 -19.85 -13.00 -3.50
C SER A 21 -18.49 -12.84 -4.18
N TYR A 22 -17.77 -11.79 -3.81
CA TYR A 22 -16.48 -11.43 -4.36
C TYR A 22 -15.48 -11.17 -3.25
N GLU A 23 -14.34 -11.84 -3.33
CA GLU A 23 -13.25 -11.75 -2.37
C GLU A 23 -12.25 -10.66 -2.77
N LEU A 24 -11.82 -9.88 -1.78
CA LEU A 24 -10.76 -8.90 -1.91
C LEU A 24 -9.50 -9.45 -1.26
N ARG A 25 -8.40 -9.48 -2.03
CA ARG A 25 -7.09 -9.77 -1.47
C ARG A 25 -6.64 -8.63 -0.56
N ILE A 26 -5.84 -8.98 0.44
CA ILE A 26 -5.20 -7.99 1.32
C ILE A 26 -4.17 -7.18 0.49
N PRO A 27 -4.23 -5.83 0.52
CA PRO A 27 -3.31 -5.00 -0.25
C PRO A 27 -1.88 -5.13 0.29
N ASN A 28 -0.92 -5.19 -0.63
CA ASN A 28 0.50 -5.14 -0.30
C ASN A 28 1.06 -3.71 -0.47
N LEU A 29 2.38 -3.55 -0.32
CA LEU A 29 3.03 -2.24 -0.47
C LEU A 29 2.85 -1.65 -1.88
N GLU A 30 2.95 -2.47 -2.94
CA GLU A 30 2.76 -2.03 -4.32
C GLU A 30 1.33 -1.51 -4.53
N ASP A 31 0.34 -2.23 -4.02
CA ASP A 31 -1.05 -1.79 -4.09
C ASP A 31 -1.26 -0.48 -3.37
N ARG A 32 -0.61 -0.27 -2.22
CA ARG A 32 -0.69 0.99 -1.49
C ARG A 32 -0.18 2.16 -2.33
N MET A 33 0.92 1.96 -3.08
CA MET A 33 1.43 2.96 -4.02
C MET A 33 0.48 3.19 -5.19
N VAL A 34 -0.07 2.12 -5.76
CA VAL A 34 -1.03 2.20 -6.88
C VAL A 34 -2.32 2.91 -6.44
N MET A 35 -2.86 2.59 -5.26
CA MET A 35 -4.03 3.25 -4.68
C MET A 35 -3.77 4.74 -4.45
N ALA A 36 -2.60 5.09 -3.93
CA ALA A 36 -2.21 6.50 -3.77
C ALA A 36 -2.14 7.21 -5.12
N ASN A 37 -1.55 6.59 -6.14
CA ASN A 37 -1.50 7.17 -7.50
C ASN A 37 -2.90 7.34 -8.10
N MET A 38 -3.80 6.37 -7.92
CA MET A 38 -5.20 6.47 -8.36
C MET A 38 -5.95 7.61 -7.66
N ALA A 39 -5.61 7.89 -6.40
CA ALA A 39 -6.20 8.97 -5.60
C ALA A 39 -5.63 10.37 -5.91
N GLY A 40 -4.56 10.49 -6.72
CA GLY A 40 -3.85 11.75 -6.94
C GLY A 40 -2.76 12.05 -5.91
N GLY A 41 -2.39 11.08 -5.08
CA GLY A 41 -1.31 11.14 -4.11
C GLY A 41 -1.68 10.53 -2.75
N GLN A 42 -0.67 10.31 -1.92
CA GLN A 42 -0.84 9.71 -0.59
C GLN A 42 -1.69 10.57 0.35
N ALA A 43 -1.62 11.90 0.21
CA ALA A 43 -2.41 12.85 1.01
C ALA A 43 -3.90 12.87 0.62
N GLU A 44 -4.22 12.51 -0.62
CA GLU A 44 -5.57 12.60 -1.19
C GLU A 44 -6.39 11.31 -0.96
N ILE A 45 -5.74 10.22 -0.54
CA ILE A 45 -6.40 8.93 -0.33
C ILE A 45 -7.53 9.02 0.71
N GLN A 46 -7.35 9.82 1.76
CA GLN A 46 -8.41 10.03 2.76
C GLN A 46 -9.61 10.76 2.15
N LYS A 47 -9.37 11.72 1.24
CA LYS A 47 -10.44 12.44 0.55
C LYS A 47 -11.26 11.56 -0.37
N VAL A 48 -10.63 10.57 -1.02
CA VAL A 48 -11.33 9.57 -1.84
C VAL A 48 -12.42 8.86 -1.05
N PHE A 49 -12.11 8.46 0.19
CA PHE A 49 -13.07 7.76 1.06
C PHE A 49 -14.08 8.71 1.71
N SER A 50 -13.67 9.90 2.15
CA SER A 50 -14.59 10.85 2.79
C SER A 50 -15.59 11.47 1.81
N GLU A 51 -15.19 11.70 0.56
CA GLU A 51 -16.05 12.28 -0.49
C GLU A 51 -16.74 11.21 -1.34
N LEU A 52 -16.53 9.92 -1.04
CA LEU A 52 -17.09 8.79 -1.78
C LEU A 52 -16.84 8.91 -3.30
N LYS A 53 -15.58 9.12 -3.70
CA LYS A 53 -15.18 9.18 -5.12
C LYS A 53 -15.29 7.79 -5.76
N TRP A 54 -16.50 7.41 -6.15
CA TRP A 54 -16.84 6.06 -6.61
C TRP A 54 -16.06 5.61 -7.84
N ASP A 55 -15.65 6.54 -8.70
CA ASP A 55 -14.81 6.25 -9.86
C ASP A 55 -13.40 5.76 -9.44
N VAL A 56 -12.86 6.28 -8.34
CA VAL A 56 -11.57 5.85 -7.77
C VAL A 56 -11.77 4.60 -6.92
N ILE A 57 -12.80 4.59 -6.07
CA ILE A 57 -13.12 3.44 -5.20
C ILE A 57 -13.31 2.18 -6.03
N SER A 58 -14.08 2.23 -7.11
CA SER A 58 -14.30 1.06 -7.99
C SER A 58 -13.02 0.55 -8.65
N LYS A 59 -12.10 1.45 -9.04
CA LYS A 59 -10.77 1.05 -9.56
C LYS A 59 -9.96 0.31 -8.51
N ILE A 60 -9.99 0.80 -7.26
CA ILE A 60 -9.29 0.18 -6.13
C ILE A 60 -9.90 -1.18 -5.81
N VAL A 61 -11.22 -1.28 -5.67
CA VAL A 61 -11.91 -2.55 -5.42
C VAL A 61 -11.58 -3.55 -6.53
N TYR A 62 -11.76 -3.16 -7.80
CA TYR A 62 -11.48 -4.02 -8.94
C TYR A 62 -10.02 -4.50 -8.97
N ARG A 63 -9.04 -3.66 -8.58
CA ARG A 63 -7.62 -4.04 -8.45
C ARG A 63 -7.39 -5.11 -7.36
N LEU A 64 -8.16 -5.07 -6.28
CA LEU A 64 -8.05 -5.98 -5.14
C LEU A 64 -8.90 -7.25 -5.29
N MET A 65 -9.91 -7.25 -6.16
CA MET A 65 -10.69 -8.45 -6.46
C MET A 65 -9.80 -9.59 -6.94
N ILE A 66 -10.02 -10.79 -6.39
CA ILE A 66 -9.31 -12.00 -6.81
C ILE A 66 -9.87 -12.48 -8.14
N ASP A 67 -11.16 -12.80 -8.18
CA ASP A 67 -11.88 -13.13 -9.41
C ASP A 67 -12.51 -11.87 -10.02
N LYS A 68 -12.22 -11.64 -11.31
CA LYS A 68 -12.69 -10.48 -12.10
C LYS A 68 -13.51 -10.89 -13.32
N SER A 69 -13.79 -12.18 -13.46
CA SER A 69 -14.38 -12.78 -14.67
C SER A 69 -15.71 -12.15 -15.10
N ASP A 70 -16.53 -11.72 -14.14
CA ASP A 70 -17.83 -11.08 -14.44
C ASP A 70 -17.71 -9.62 -14.90
N PHE A 71 -16.54 -9.01 -14.72
CA PHE A 71 -16.32 -7.58 -14.91
C PHE A 71 -15.26 -7.32 -15.98
N ILE A 72 -15.29 -8.10 -17.06
CA ILE A 72 -14.40 -7.90 -18.21
C ILE A 72 -14.89 -6.71 -19.04
N ALA A 73 -13.95 -5.97 -19.63
CA ALA A 73 -14.28 -4.83 -20.47
C ALA A 73 -15.18 -5.27 -21.65
N THR A 74 -16.33 -4.63 -21.77
CA THR A 74 -17.39 -5.05 -22.70
C THR A 74 -17.98 -3.84 -23.42
N ALA A 75 -18.35 -4.02 -24.70
CA ALA A 75 -19.07 -3.00 -25.45
C ALA A 75 -20.48 -2.84 -24.87
N VAL A 76 -20.81 -1.61 -24.48
CA VAL A 76 -22.13 -1.25 -23.94
C VAL A 76 -22.75 -0.17 -24.82
N GLU A 77 -24.08 -0.21 -24.92
CA GLU A 77 -24.88 0.87 -25.49
C GLU A 77 -25.44 1.70 -24.35
N GLU A 78 -25.22 3.02 -24.41
CA GLU A 78 -25.83 3.98 -23.49
C GLU A 78 -26.62 5.00 -24.32
N ILE A 79 -27.76 5.42 -23.78
CA ILE A 79 -28.57 6.47 -24.39
C ILE A 79 -28.13 7.76 -23.73
N ASP A 80 -27.62 8.71 -24.51
CA ASP A 80 -27.26 10.03 -24.01
C ASP A 80 -28.51 10.90 -23.74
N ASP A 81 -28.30 12.07 -23.14
CA ASP A 81 -29.37 13.02 -22.79
C ASP A 81 -30.15 13.54 -24.01
N GLU A 82 -29.61 13.35 -25.22
CA GLU A 82 -30.21 13.72 -26.50
C GLU A 82 -30.99 12.56 -27.14
N GLY A 83 -31.02 11.40 -26.49
CA GLY A 83 -31.72 10.20 -26.96
C GLY A 83 -30.94 9.38 -27.99
N ASN A 84 -29.68 9.71 -28.25
CA ASN A 84 -28.84 8.99 -29.20
C ASN A 84 -28.18 7.78 -28.54
N LYS A 85 -28.14 6.67 -29.26
CA LYS A 85 -27.43 5.46 -28.81
C LYS A 85 -25.94 5.61 -29.07
N LYS A 86 -25.15 5.73 -28.01
CA LYS A 86 -23.70 5.75 -28.08
C LYS A 86 -23.12 4.41 -27.65
N LYS A 87 -22.36 3.79 -28.56
CA LYS A 87 -21.57 2.59 -28.26
C LYS A 87 -20.24 3.00 -27.68
N PHE A 88 -19.87 2.44 -26.54
CA PHE A 88 -18.51 2.56 -26.01
C PHE A 88 -18.10 1.30 -25.28
N THR A 89 -16.80 1.17 -25.04
CA THR A 89 -16.26 0.04 -24.26
C THR A 89 -16.21 0.45 -22.81
N ALA A 90 -17.04 -0.18 -21.97
CA ALA A 90 -16.94 -0.04 -20.53
C ALA A 90 -15.76 -0.85 -20.02
N THR A 91 -14.89 -0.23 -19.23
CA THR A 91 -13.78 -0.90 -18.54
C THR A 91 -14.28 -1.76 -17.38
N GLY A 92 -13.44 -2.66 -16.86
CA GLY A 92 -13.84 -3.54 -15.75
C GLY A 92 -14.34 -2.82 -14.49
N PRO A 93 -13.66 -1.75 -14.00
CA PRO A 93 -14.18 -0.95 -12.90
C PRO A 93 -15.54 -0.30 -13.21
N GLN A 94 -15.78 0.12 -14.46
CA GLN A 94 -17.08 0.66 -14.88
C GLN A 94 -18.15 -0.41 -14.96
N MET A 95 -17.79 -1.65 -15.33
CA MET A 95 -18.71 -2.80 -15.28
C MET A 95 -19.08 -3.15 -13.84
N LEU A 96 -18.11 -3.16 -12.92
CA LEU A 96 -18.35 -3.32 -11.49
C LEU A 96 -19.33 -2.26 -10.97
N MET A 97 -19.08 -0.98 -11.27
CA MET A 97 -19.98 0.11 -10.89
C MET A 97 -21.41 -0.07 -11.41
N ARG A 98 -21.59 -0.57 -12.64
CA ARG A 98 -22.92 -0.85 -13.20
C ARG A 98 -23.65 -2.02 -12.52
N ALA A 99 -22.91 -2.93 -11.90
CA ALA A 99 -23.47 -4.05 -11.13
C ALA A 99 -23.92 -3.62 -9.73
N ILE A 100 -23.27 -2.61 -9.15
CA ILE A 100 -23.64 -2.01 -7.86
C ILE A 100 -24.80 -1.02 -8.08
N ARG A 101 -26.03 -1.55 -8.07
CA ARG A 101 -27.26 -0.78 -8.37
C ARG A 101 -27.96 -0.22 -7.15
N SER A 102 -27.56 -0.62 -5.95
CA SER A 102 -28.18 -0.21 -4.70
C SER A 102 -27.17 0.44 -3.76
N GLN A 103 -27.66 1.33 -2.90
CA GLN A 103 -26.84 1.91 -1.83
C GLN A 103 -26.30 0.82 -0.89
N GLU A 104 -27.10 -0.22 -0.64
CA GLU A 104 -26.71 -1.37 0.19
C GLU A 104 -25.49 -2.11 -0.39
N ASP A 105 -25.51 -2.42 -1.70
CA ASP A 105 -24.38 -3.04 -2.38
C ASP A 105 -23.12 -2.16 -2.32
N GLY A 106 -23.30 -0.84 -2.46
CA GLY A 106 -22.22 0.13 -2.31
C GLY A 106 -21.60 0.12 -0.91
N VAL A 107 -22.43 0.06 0.14
CA VAL A 107 -21.97 -0.04 1.53
C VAL A 107 -21.26 -1.35 1.81
N LYS A 108 -21.78 -2.48 1.31
CA LYS A 108 -21.12 -3.80 1.43
C LYS A 108 -19.74 -3.79 0.79
N MET A 109 -19.64 -3.23 -0.42
CA MET A 109 -18.38 -3.10 -1.15
C MET A 109 -17.37 -2.22 -0.40
N LEU A 110 -17.82 -1.08 0.13
CA LEU A 110 -16.99 -0.20 0.96
C LEU A 110 -16.52 -0.90 2.23
N GLY A 111 -17.41 -1.62 2.92
CA GLY A 111 -17.08 -2.38 4.13
C GLY A 111 -15.98 -3.41 3.87
N ALA A 112 -16.09 -4.18 2.79
CA ALA A 112 -15.06 -5.13 2.38
C ALA A 112 -13.73 -4.44 2.06
N LEU A 113 -13.75 -3.31 1.35
CA LEU A 113 -12.55 -2.54 1.05
C LEU A 113 -11.87 -2.00 2.32
N THR A 114 -12.65 -1.43 3.25
CA THR A 114 -12.13 -0.94 4.53
C THR A 114 -11.51 -2.07 5.35
N ALA A 115 -12.16 -3.24 5.39
CA ALA A 115 -11.60 -4.42 6.05
C ALA A 115 -10.27 -4.84 5.38
N ALA A 116 -10.18 -4.81 4.05
CA ALA A 116 -8.97 -5.22 3.33
C ALA A 116 -7.79 -4.30 3.66
N ILE A 117 -8.03 -2.99 3.64
CA ILE A 117 -7.02 -1.98 3.99
C ILE A 117 -6.59 -2.13 5.46
N THR A 118 -7.55 -2.29 6.37
CA THR A 118 -7.28 -2.45 7.81
C THR A 118 -6.43 -3.68 8.08
N ASN A 119 -6.74 -4.81 7.45
CA ASN A 119 -6.01 -6.06 7.58
C ASN A 119 -4.60 -5.98 6.98
N GLY A 120 -4.39 -5.18 5.93
CA GLY A 120 -3.09 -5.02 5.26
C GLY A 120 -2.13 -4.06 5.95
N GLU A 121 -2.63 -3.05 6.67
CA GLU A 121 -1.81 -2.00 7.27
C GLU A 121 -0.71 -2.52 8.23
N PRO A 122 -0.97 -3.48 9.14
CA PRO A 122 0.08 -4.04 10.00
C PRO A 122 1.18 -4.75 9.20
N LEU A 123 0.79 -5.54 8.19
CA LEU A 123 1.72 -6.31 7.35
C LEU A 123 2.67 -5.40 6.58
N ILE A 124 2.13 -4.30 6.03
CA ILE A 124 2.93 -3.31 5.31
C ILE A 124 3.89 -2.59 6.26
N LYS A 125 3.45 -2.22 7.47
CA LYS A 125 4.32 -1.58 8.49
C LYS A 125 5.48 -2.48 8.90
N GLU A 126 5.23 -3.78 9.10
CA GLU A 126 6.27 -4.75 9.43
C GLU A 126 7.28 -4.91 8.29
N TYR A 127 6.80 -5.03 7.05
CA TYR A 127 7.66 -5.13 5.87
C TYR A 127 8.57 -3.90 5.73
N VAL A 128 8.02 -2.69 5.88
CA VAL A 128 8.80 -1.44 5.82
C VAL A 128 9.83 -1.40 6.94
N ARG A 129 9.46 -1.77 8.17
CA ARG A 129 10.39 -1.80 9.31
C ARG A 129 11.55 -2.77 9.08
N ALA A 130 11.26 -3.97 8.56
CA ALA A 130 12.27 -4.98 8.26
C ALA A 130 13.25 -4.48 7.18
N GLU A 131 12.74 -3.86 6.12
CA GLU A 131 13.55 -3.36 5.02
C GLU A 131 14.43 -2.18 5.42
N VAL A 132 13.91 -1.24 6.24
CA VAL A 132 14.70 -0.14 6.80
C VAL A 132 15.82 -0.66 7.70
N LYS A 133 15.52 -1.64 8.57
CA LYS A 133 16.53 -2.26 9.45
C LYS A 133 17.64 -2.93 8.64
N LYS A 134 17.28 -3.66 7.57
CA LYS A 134 18.23 -4.32 6.67
C LYS A 134 19.15 -3.30 5.97
N LYS A 135 18.59 -2.20 5.45
CA LYS A 135 19.38 -1.14 4.81
C LYS A 135 20.31 -0.41 5.79
N ALA A 136 19.85 -0.15 7.01
CA ALA A 136 20.66 0.47 8.05
C ALA A 136 21.85 -0.43 8.47
N LEU A 137 21.64 -1.75 8.62
CA LEU A 137 22.71 -2.72 8.89
C LEU A 137 23.74 -2.82 7.76
N ASN A 138 23.29 -2.75 6.51
CA ASN A 138 24.20 -2.78 5.36
C ASN A 138 25.06 -1.50 5.25
N GLN A 139 24.55 -0.36 5.70
CA GLN A 139 25.30 0.91 5.73
C GLN A 139 26.31 0.96 6.88
N THR A 140 26.01 0.39 8.06
CA THR A 140 26.97 0.31 9.17
C THR A 140 28.03 -0.78 8.98
N GLY A 141 27.72 -1.84 8.19
CA GLY A 141 28.68 -2.88 7.83
C GLY A 141 29.76 -2.45 6.83
N GLN A 142 29.50 -1.45 5.98
CA GLN A 142 30.51 -0.93 5.03
C GLN A 142 31.50 0.08 5.66
N ASN A 143 31.19 0.64 6.83
CA ASN A 143 32.03 1.64 7.48
C ASN A 143 32.89 1.06 8.62
N SER A 144 32.79 -0.24 8.89
CA SER A 144 33.50 -0.92 9.97
C SER A 144 34.67 -1.71 9.43
N SER A 145 35.62 -1.04 8.80
CA SER A 145 36.93 -1.62 8.50
C SER A 145 38.02 -0.55 8.65
N THR A 146 38.91 -0.84 9.60
CA THR A 146 40.23 -0.23 9.88
C THR A 146 40.28 1.15 10.55
N SER A 147 40.41 1.12 11.88
CA SER A 147 41.40 1.95 12.58
C SER A 147 41.88 1.23 13.84
N SER A 148 43.05 0.58 13.71
CA SER A 148 43.78 -0.05 14.82
C SER A 148 44.22 1.00 15.84
N PRO A 149 44.34 0.68 17.14
CA PRO A 149 44.89 1.60 18.13
C PRO A 149 46.40 1.74 17.90
N VAL A 150 46.86 2.96 17.60
CA VAL A 150 48.29 3.28 17.66
C VAL A 150 48.66 3.45 19.12
N SER A 151 49.33 2.44 19.67
CA SER A 151 50.20 2.58 20.83
C SER A 151 51.47 3.30 20.38
N THR A 152 51.78 4.44 20.97
CA THR A 152 53.15 4.99 20.97
C THR A 152 53.50 5.42 22.38
N ASP A 153 54.47 4.68 22.92
CA ASP A 153 55.19 4.87 24.17
C ASP A 153 55.66 6.31 24.40
N THR A 154 55.52 6.73 25.65
CA THR A 154 56.29 7.82 26.28
C THR A 154 57.75 7.40 26.46
N PRO A 155 58.72 8.32 26.28
CA PRO A 155 59.90 8.28 27.15
C PRO A 155 60.04 9.60 27.92
N GLN A 156 59.94 9.49 29.24
CA GLN A 156 60.44 10.46 30.20
C GLN A 156 61.95 10.27 30.33
N HIS A 157 62.76 11.32 30.14
CA HIS A 157 64.01 11.46 30.87
C HIS A 157 64.44 12.92 30.99
N SER A 158 64.66 13.31 32.24
CA SER A 158 65.03 14.60 32.82
C SER A 158 66.51 14.95 32.63
N SER A 159 66.84 16.25 32.65
CA SER A 159 67.78 16.91 33.61
C SER A 159 68.25 18.29 33.11
N GLU A 160 68.03 19.31 33.93
CA GLU A 160 68.66 20.65 33.91
C GLU A 160 70.15 20.58 34.36
N PRO A 161 71.03 21.57 34.07
CA PRO A 161 71.13 22.77 34.92
C PRO A 161 71.56 24.12 34.25
N LEU A 162 71.27 25.21 34.99
CA LEU A 162 71.69 26.64 34.89
C LEU A 162 73.23 26.91 34.87
N PRO A 163 73.76 28.17 34.89
CA PRO A 163 73.27 29.52 34.52
C PRO A 163 74.29 30.32 33.63
N THR A 164 73.95 31.54 33.19
CA THR A 164 74.84 32.73 33.36
C THR A 164 74.11 34.05 33.13
N ALA A 165 74.42 35.01 34.00
CA ALA A 165 74.00 36.40 33.96
C ALA A 165 75.06 37.27 33.26
N SER A 166 74.61 38.37 32.64
CA SER A 166 75.14 39.75 32.76
C SER A 166 74.28 40.70 31.93
#